data_AF-A0A522ZM72-F1
#
_entry.id   AF-A0A522ZM72-F1
#
_cell.length_a   1.000
_cell.length_b   1.000
_cell.length_c   1.000
_cell.angle_alpha   90.00
_cell.angle_beta   90.00
_cell.angle_gamma   90.00
#
_symmetry.space_group_name_H-M   'P 1'
#
loop_
_entity.id
_entity.type
_entity.pdbx_description
1 polymer ?
#
loop_
_entity_poly.entity_id
_entity_poly.type
_entity_poly.pdbx_seq_one_letter_code
_entity_poly.pdbx_strand_id
1 'polypeptide(L)'
;MLLGACSTLSSNTGWWSVGGAMQQRELLVYADGLGSYDNDRLEQELHRVRRQFLADPSAYHRLKLALLLMTRGTSITNDAAARSLLSAYVRHDSDAEDPMALRPLAQYLLLTLQSRNSVNNALATERDKNADLQEKIQKVTKVVGDSQAAGHAH
;
A
#
# COMPACT_ATOMS: atom_id res chain seq x y z
N MET A 1 41.84 27.62 -32.26
CA MET A 1 40.97 28.74 -31.86
C MET A 1 39.82 28.16 -31.05
N LEU A 2 39.73 28.60 -29.80
CA LEU A 2 38.69 28.29 -28.82
C LEU A 2 37.48 29.21 -29.01
N LEU A 3 36.32 28.78 -28.48
CA LEU A 3 35.07 29.52 -28.24
C LEU A 3 34.16 29.70 -29.48
N GLY A 4 32.85 29.42 -29.43
CA GLY A 4 32.01 28.99 -28.33
C GLY A 4 30.65 28.58 -28.88
N ALA A 5 30.17 27.40 -28.49
CA ALA A 5 28.76 27.09 -28.54
C ALA A 5 28.25 27.22 -27.11
N CYS A 6 27.59 28.34 -26.83
CA CYS A 6 26.66 28.41 -25.71
C CYS A 6 25.56 27.39 -25.98
N SER A 7 25.73 26.18 -25.45
CA SER A 7 24.61 25.26 -25.24
C SER A 7 23.68 25.99 -24.26
N THR A 8 22.63 26.62 -24.80
CA THR A 8 21.48 26.93 -23.98
C THR A 8 21.07 25.64 -23.32
N LEU A 9 21.27 25.55 -21.99
CA LEU A 9 20.57 24.58 -21.18
C LEU A 9 19.11 24.72 -21.60
N SER A 10 18.58 23.71 -22.28
CA SER A 10 17.14 23.54 -22.38
C SER A 10 16.70 23.35 -20.94
N SER A 11 16.24 24.44 -20.35
CA SER A 11 15.46 24.44 -19.14
C SER A 11 14.27 23.55 -19.45
N ASN A 12 14.40 22.26 -19.14
CA ASN A 12 13.30 21.34 -19.01
C ASN A 12 12.53 21.79 -17.76
N THR A 13 11.88 22.95 -17.88
CA THR A 13 10.88 23.43 -16.94
C THR A 13 9.78 22.40 -17.03
N GLY A 14 9.80 21.45 -16.09
CA GLY A 14 8.85 20.35 -16.05
C GLY A 14 7.44 20.89 -16.15
N TRP A 15 6.74 20.53 -17.23
CA TRP A 15 5.34 20.81 -17.42
C TRP A 15 4.54 19.90 -16.48
N TRP A 16 4.57 20.20 -15.17
CA TRP A 16 3.49 19.78 -14.29
C TRP A 16 2.19 20.37 -14.85
N SER A 17 1.42 19.55 -15.56
CA SER A 17 0.05 19.87 -15.93
C SER A 17 -0.68 20.32 -14.66
N VAL A 18 -1.17 21.56 -14.65
CA VAL A 18 -1.91 22.13 -13.52
C VAL A 18 -3.08 21.23 -13.13
N GLY A 19 -3.70 20.54 -14.11
CA GLY A 19 -4.76 19.56 -13.90
C GLY A 19 -4.30 18.35 -13.07
N GLY A 20 -3.10 17.82 -13.35
CA GLY A 20 -2.53 16.72 -12.60
C GLY A 20 -2.21 17.04 -11.13
N ALA A 21 -1.72 18.26 -10.86
CA ALA A 21 -1.45 18.72 -9.51
C ALA A 21 -2.75 18.92 -8.68
N MET A 22 -3.82 19.41 -9.32
CA MET A 22 -5.15 19.52 -8.69
C MET A 22 -5.72 18.14 -8.36
N GLN A 23 -5.68 17.21 -9.32
CA GLN A 23 -6.13 15.83 -9.11
C GLN A 23 -5.34 15.13 -7.99
N GLN A 24 -4.02 15.31 -7.93
CA GLN A 24 -3.20 14.77 -6.84
C GLN A 24 -3.65 15.32 -5.49
N ARG A 25 -3.88 16.64 -5.38
CA ARG A 25 -4.35 17.27 -4.15
C ARG A 25 -5.72 16.72 -3.72
N GLU A 26 -6.65 16.58 -4.66
CA GLU A 26 -7.96 15.98 -4.37
C GLU A 26 -7.86 14.56 -3.86
N LEU A 27 -6.99 13.73 -4.46
CA LEU A 27 -6.76 12.36 -4.00
C LEU A 27 -6.18 12.31 -2.57
N LEU A 28 -5.30 13.25 -2.23
CA LEU A 28 -4.75 13.36 -0.88
C LEU A 28 -5.80 13.80 0.14
N VAL A 29 -6.61 14.81 -0.19
CA VAL A 29 -7.74 15.24 0.66
C VAL A 29 -8.77 14.12 0.82
N TYR A 30 -9.06 13.40 -0.25
CA TYR A 30 -9.93 12.23 -0.21
C TYR A 30 -9.36 11.16 0.73
N ALA A 31 -8.07 10.82 0.60
CA ALA A 31 -7.42 9.83 1.45
C ALA A 31 -7.44 10.22 2.94
N ASP A 32 -7.25 11.51 3.25
CA ASP A 32 -7.36 12.04 4.62
C ASP A 32 -8.79 11.88 5.16
N GLY A 33 -9.80 12.19 4.35
CA GLY A 33 -11.21 12.05 4.71
C GLY A 33 -11.63 10.61 5.00
N LEU A 34 -11.03 9.61 4.36
CA LEU A 34 -11.36 8.20 4.56
C LEU A 34 -11.16 7.73 6.01
N GLY A 35 -10.22 8.34 6.75
CA GLY A 35 -9.99 8.01 8.16
C GLY A 35 -11.15 8.37 9.09
N SER A 36 -12.05 9.25 8.65
CA SER A 36 -13.22 9.68 9.41
C SER A 36 -14.50 8.88 9.12
N TYR A 37 -14.46 7.97 8.13
CA TYR A 37 -15.63 7.20 7.73
C TYR A 37 -15.77 5.96 8.59
N ASP A 38 -17.01 5.63 8.97
CA ASP A 38 -17.33 4.32 9.53
C ASP A 38 -17.37 3.24 8.43
N ASN A 39 -17.44 1.97 8.83
CA ASN A 39 -17.41 0.84 7.88
C ASN A 39 -18.58 0.89 6.89
N ASP A 40 -19.79 1.22 7.35
CA ASP A 40 -20.97 1.29 6.48
C ASP A 40 -20.80 2.36 5.40
N ARG A 41 -20.28 3.54 5.76
CA ARG A 41 -19.98 4.61 4.80
C ARG A 41 -18.84 4.25 3.87
N LEU A 42 -17.83 3.53 4.34
CA LEU A 42 -16.74 3.03 3.51
C LEU A 42 -17.23 2.02 2.46
N GLU A 43 -18.15 1.13 2.82
CA GLU A 43 -18.78 0.18 1.88
C GLU A 43 -19.62 0.91 0.82
N GLN A 44 -20.41 1.90 1.23
CA GLN A 44 -21.15 2.75 0.28
C GLN A 44 -20.22 3.50 -0.67
N GLU A 45 -19.14 4.08 -0.15
CA GLU A 45 -18.13 4.77 -0.96
C GLU A 45 -17.42 3.79 -1.91
N LEU A 46 -17.19 2.54 -1.48
CA LEU A 46 -16.61 1.50 -2.34
C LEU A 46 -17.50 1.19 -3.53
N HIS A 47 -18.80 1.00 -3.30
CA HIS A 47 -19.76 0.80 -4.39
C HIS A 47 -19.81 2.00 -5.34
N ARG A 48 -19.78 3.22 -4.78
CA ARG A 48 -19.78 4.46 -5.57
C ARG A 48 -18.53 4.56 -6.45
N VAL A 49 -17.35 4.49 -5.86
CA VAL A 49 -16.06 4.66 -6.56
C VAL A 49 -15.84 3.53 -7.57
N ARG A 50 -16.28 2.30 -7.27
CA ARG A 50 -16.23 1.19 -8.23
C ARG A 50 -17.09 1.46 -9.45
N ARG A 51 -18.31 2.00 -9.28
CA ARG A 51 -19.16 2.40 -10.43
C ARG A 51 -18.52 3.51 -11.25
N GLN A 52 -17.91 4.50 -10.60
CA GLN A 52 -17.18 5.58 -11.28
C GLN A 52 -16.02 5.02 -12.12
N PHE A 53 -15.22 4.12 -11.56
CA PHE A 53 -14.11 3.48 -12.28
C PHE A 53 -14.58 2.62 -13.46
N LEU A 54 -15.71 1.91 -13.33
CA LEU A 54 -16.27 1.13 -14.44
C LEU A 54 -16.81 2.02 -15.56
N ALA A 55 -17.34 3.21 -15.23
CA ALA A 55 -17.80 4.17 -16.21
C ALA A 55 -16.64 4.92 -16.89
N ASP A 56 -15.61 5.29 -16.11
CA ASP A 56 -14.40 5.96 -16.57
C ASP A 56 -13.16 5.36 -15.87
N PRO A 57 -12.42 4.45 -16.55
CA PRO A 57 -11.24 3.80 -15.98
C PRO A 57 -9.98 4.67 -16.03
N SER A 58 -10.13 5.99 -15.91
CA SER A 58 -9.03 6.97 -15.89
C SER A 58 -8.08 6.77 -14.69
N ALA A 59 -6.89 7.35 -14.82
CA ALA A 59 -5.86 7.31 -13.78
C ALA A 59 -6.39 7.77 -12.42
N TYR A 60 -7.13 8.88 -12.40
CA TYR A 60 -7.72 9.44 -11.18
C TYR A 60 -8.66 8.44 -10.49
N HIS A 61 -9.66 7.90 -11.20
CA HIS A 61 -10.61 6.95 -10.61
C HIS A 61 -9.94 5.65 -10.16
N ARG A 62 -8.92 5.20 -10.90
CA ARG A 62 -8.12 4.03 -10.53
C ARG A 62 -7.35 4.26 -9.22
N LEU A 63 -6.67 5.39 -9.09
CA LEU A 63 -5.95 5.74 -7.86
C LEU A 63 -6.91 5.96 -6.69
N LYS A 64 -8.06 6.60 -6.92
CA LYS A 64 -9.10 6.80 -5.90
C LYS A 64 -9.63 5.47 -5.35
N LEU A 65 -9.89 4.50 -6.22
CA LEU A 65 -10.30 3.16 -5.83
C LEU A 65 -9.19 2.44 -5.06
N ALA A 66 -7.95 2.53 -5.52
CA ALA A 66 -6.81 1.93 -4.83
C ALA A 66 -6.63 2.51 -3.42
N LEU A 67 -6.72 3.83 -3.24
CA LEU A 67 -6.64 4.49 -1.93
C LEU A 67 -7.70 3.98 -0.97
N LEU A 68 -8.95 3.83 -1.43
CA LEU A 68 -10.04 3.31 -0.62
C LEU A 68 -9.81 1.87 -0.17
N LEU A 69 -9.29 1.01 -1.06
CA LEU A 69 -8.95 -0.37 -0.73
C LEU A 69 -7.72 -0.49 0.18
N MET A 70 -6.91 0.58 0.29
CA MET A 70 -5.73 0.64 1.17
C MET A 70 -6.04 1.16 2.58
N THR A 71 -7.29 1.57 2.86
CA THR A 71 -7.73 2.02 4.19
C THR A 71 -7.59 0.87 5.17
N ARG A 72 -6.87 1.06 6.28
CA ARG A 72 -6.48 -0.01 7.21
C ARG A 72 -7.57 -0.30 8.23
N GLY A 73 -7.68 -1.56 8.66
CA GLY A 73 -8.51 -1.95 9.80
C GLY A 73 -10.00 -1.97 9.51
N THR A 74 -10.37 -2.04 8.23
CA THR A 74 -11.76 -1.99 7.76
C THR A 74 -12.11 -3.29 7.03
N SER A 75 -13.41 -3.60 6.89
CA SER A 75 -13.88 -4.78 6.15
C SER A 75 -13.51 -4.74 4.67
N ILE A 76 -13.34 -3.54 4.13
CA ILE A 76 -13.07 -3.30 2.70
C ILE A 76 -11.57 -3.30 2.34
N THR A 77 -10.67 -3.41 3.32
CA THR A 77 -9.22 -3.42 3.06
C THR A 77 -8.88 -4.57 2.11
N ASN A 78 -8.27 -4.26 0.96
CA ASN A 78 -7.80 -5.26 0.01
C ASN A 78 -6.53 -4.78 -0.70
N ASP A 79 -5.40 -4.93 -0.02
CA ASP A 79 -4.07 -4.54 -0.49
C ASP A 79 -3.69 -5.26 -1.81
N ALA A 80 -4.20 -6.47 -2.05
CA ALA A 80 -3.94 -7.23 -3.28
C ALA A 80 -4.63 -6.59 -4.49
N ALA A 81 -5.92 -6.26 -4.35
CA ALA A 81 -6.68 -5.57 -5.39
C ALA A 81 -6.13 -4.15 -5.64
N ALA A 82 -5.79 -3.41 -4.57
CA ALA A 82 -5.14 -2.10 -4.68
C ALA A 82 -3.80 -2.19 -5.44
N ARG A 83 -2.95 -3.17 -5.11
CA ARG A 83 -1.69 -3.41 -5.84
C ARG A 83 -1.94 -3.72 -7.31
N SER A 84 -2.92 -4.55 -7.64
CA SER A 84 -3.25 -4.87 -9.03
C SER A 84 -3.59 -3.61 -9.82
N LEU A 85 -4.49 -2.77 -9.30
CA LEU A 85 -4.87 -1.48 -9.90
C LEU A 85 -3.67 -0.55 -10.11
N LEU A 86 -2.84 -0.37 -9.08
CA LEU A 86 -1.68 0.52 -9.14
C LEU A 86 -0.59 -0.01 -10.09
N SER A 87 -0.34 -1.33 -10.08
CA SER A 87 0.66 -1.95 -10.97
C SER A 87 0.24 -1.87 -12.44
N ALA A 88 -1.05 -2.05 -12.73
CA ALA A 88 -1.59 -1.89 -14.07
C ALA A 88 -1.42 -0.46 -14.57
N TYR A 89 -1.61 0.55 -13.71
CA TYR A 89 -1.37 1.94 -14.06
C TYR A 89 0.11 2.25 -14.31
N VAL A 90 1.02 1.79 -13.45
CA VAL A 90 2.46 2.08 -13.59
C VAL A 90 3.08 1.36 -14.79
N ARG A 91 2.57 0.17 -15.15
CA ARG A 91 3.07 -0.63 -16.29
C ARG A 91 2.53 -0.18 -17.65
N HIS A 92 1.37 0.47 -17.69
CA HIS A 92 0.81 0.94 -18.96
C HIS A 92 1.51 2.23 -19.41
N ASP A 93 2.29 2.13 -20.49
CA ASP A 93 2.70 3.24 -21.36
C ASP A 93 1.52 3.70 -22.24
N SER A 94 0.37 4.00 -21.62
CA SER A 94 -0.80 4.40 -22.39
C SER A 94 -0.62 5.82 -22.95
N ASP A 95 -0.84 5.97 -24.25
CA ASP A 95 -0.89 7.21 -25.04
C ASP A 95 -2.00 8.22 -24.63
N ALA A 96 -2.55 8.10 -23.41
CA ALA A 96 -3.56 9.02 -22.90
C ALA A 96 -2.87 10.28 -22.38
N GLU A 97 -3.35 11.47 -22.74
CA GLU A 97 -2.72 12.80 -22.54
C GLU A 97 -2.24 13.14 -21.11
N ASP A 98 -2.59 12.38 -20.07
CA ASP A 98 -2.22 12.61 -18.66
C ASP A 98 -1.55 11.40 -17.94
N PRO A 99 -0.66 10.60 -18.55
CA PRO A 99 -0.22 9.32 -17.97
C PRO A 99 0.92 9.49 -16.95
N MET A 100 1.47 10.70 -16.80
CA MET A 100 2.66 10.95 -15.97
C MET A 100 2.38 11.71 -14.68
N ALA A 101 1.33 12.53 -14.60
CA ALA A 101 1.16 13.44 -13.46
C ALA A 101 0.90 12.70 -12.14
N LEU A 102 0.10 11.62 -12.16
CA LEU A 102 -0.23 10.83 -10.98
C LEU A 102 0.68 9.61 -10.77
N ARG A 103 1.63 9.36 -11.69
CA ARG A 103 2.55 8.22 -11.64
C ARG A 103 3.43 8.21 -10.38
N PRO A 104 4.01 9.34 -9.94
CA PRO A 104 4.78 9.37 -8.69
C PRO A 104 3.94 8.96 -7.47
N LEU A 105 2.69 9.43 -7.39
CA LEU A 105 1.78 9.05 -6.32
C LEU A 105 1.50 7.54 -6.36
N ALA A 106 1.20 6.97 -7.54
CA ALA A 106 0.96 5.54 -7.66
C ALA A 106 2.17 4.69 -7.28
N GLN A 107 3.39 5.10 -7.64
CA GLN A 107 4.63 4.42 -7.25
C GLN A 107 4.85 4.48 -5.73
N TYR A 108 4.60 5.63 -5.10
CA TYR A 108 4.67 5.77 -3.65
C TYR A 108 3.67 4.85 -2.94
N LEU A 109 2.43 4.76 -3.44
CA LEU A 109 1.41 3.86 -2.88
C LEU A 109 1.81 2.38 -3.03
N LEU A 110 2.41 1.99 -4.16
CA LEU A 110 2.94 0.64 -4.36
C LEU A 110 4.06 0.29 -3.37
N LEU A 111 4.99 1.22 -3.15
CA LEU A 111 6.07 1.05 -2.18
C LEU A 111 5.51 0.89 -0.77
N THR A 112 4.48 1.66 -0.43
CA THR A 112 3.77 1.56 0.85
C THR A 112 3.14 0.17 1.03
N LEU A 113 2.48 -0.36 -0.01
CA LEU A 113 1.94 -1.73 0.00
C LEU A 113 3.02 -2.81 0.08
N GLN A 114 4.18 -2.60 -0.56
CA GLN A 114 5.31 -3.52 -0.44
C GLN A 114 5.87 -3.57 0.98
N SER A 115 6.08 -2.41 1.60
CA SER A 115 6.53 -2.30 2.99
C SER A 115 5.55 -2.95 3.98
N ARG A 116 4.24 -2.73 3.79
CA ARG A 116 3.22 -3.39 4.63
C ARG A 116 3.28 -4.91 4.54
N ASN A 117 3.43 -5.45 3.33
CA ASN A 117 3.53 -6.89 3.12
C ASN A 117 4.79 -7.48 3.73
N SER A 118 5.95 -6.83 3.59
CA SER A 118 7.19 -7.32 4.22
C SER A 118 7.10 -7.32 5.74
N VAL A 119 6.51 -6.28 6.34
CA VAL A 119 6.25 -6.21 7.78
C VAL A 119 5.30 -7.31 8.24
N ASN A 120 4.19 -7.54 7.54
CA ASN A 120 3.24 -8.60 7.89
C ASN A 120 3.87 -10.00 7.81
N ASN A 121 4.69 -10.25 6.78
CA ASN A 121 5.41 -11.52 6.64
C ASN A 121 6.45 -11.73 7.74
N ALA A 122 7.19 -10.67 8.11
CA ALA A 122 8.12 -10.71 9.22
C ALA A 122 7.39 -10.98 10.54
N LEU A 123 6.26 -10.31 10.78
CA LEU A 123 5.44 -10.52 11.97
C LEU A 123 4.87 -11.94 12.05
N ALA A 124 4.43 -12.51 10.93
CA ALA A 124 3.98 -13.89 10.86
C ALA A 124 5.12 -14.86 11.21
N THR A 125 6.29 -14.65 10.64
CA THR A 125 7.50 -15.45 10.93
C THR A 125 7.87 -15.40 12.42
N GLU A 126 7.81 -14.22 13.05
CA GLU A 126 8.10 -14.07 14.48
C GLU A 126 7.01 -14.69 15.36
N ARG A 127 5.74 -14.69 14.94
CA ARG A 127 4.67 -15.40 15.64
C ARG A 127 4.88 -16.91 15.63
N ASP A 128 5.28 -17.47 14.48
CA ASP A 128 5.54 -18.90 14.35
C ASP A 128 6.73 -19.32 15.22
N LYS A 129 7.81 -18.53 15.23
CA LYS A 129 8.95 -18.77 16.13
C LYS A 129 8.55 -18.69 17.60
N ASN A 130 7.75 -17.70 17.98
CA ASN A 130 7.29 -17.57 19.36
C ASN A 130 6.40 -18.75 19.78
N ALA A 131 5.55 -19.26 18.88
CA ALA A 131 4.74 -20.46 19.14
C ALA A 131 5.62 -21.70 19.35
N ASP A 132 6.62 -21.92 18.51
CA ASP A 132 7.59 -23.03 18.66
C ASP A 132 8.40 -22.92 19.97
N LEU A 133 8.84 -21.70 20.33
CA LEU A 133 9.53 -21.47 21.60
C LEU A 133 8.63 -21.71 22.81
N GLN A 134 7.36 -21.30 22.75
CA GLN A 134 6.40 -21.58 23.82
C GLN A 134 6.17 -23.10 23.98
N GLU A 135 6.06 -23.84 22.89
CA GLU A 135 5.93 -25.30 22.94
C GLU A 135 7.17 -25.95 23.56
N LYS A 136 8.38 -25.49 23.18
CA LYS A 136 9.64 -25.97 23.77
C LYS A 136 9.74 -25.68 25.26
N ILE A 137 9.38 -24.47 25.69
CA ILE A 137 9.36 -24.11 27.12
C ILE A 137 8.40 -25.03 27.88
N GLN A 138 7.19 -25.27 27.38
CA GLN A 138 6.23 -26.18 28.03
C GLN A 138 6.77 -27.60 28.15
N LYS A 139 7.43 -28.12 27.10
CA LYS A 139 8.07 -29.45 27.14
C LYS A 139 9.19 -29.51 28.19
N VAL A 140 10.06 -28.51 28.24
CA VAL A 140 11.15 -28.44 29.23
C VAL A 140 10.58 -28.34 30.64
N THR A 141 9.60 -27.47 30.89
CA THR A 141 8.95 -27.34 32.21
C THR A 141 8.33 -28.66 32.66
N LYS A 142 7.70 -29.40 31.74
CA LYS A 142 7.15 -30.72 32.04
C LYS A 142 8.24 -31.73 32.43
N VAL A 143 9.32 -31.83 31.63
CA VAL A 143 10.44 -32.75 31.92
C VAL A 143 11.11 -32.42 33.26
N VAL A 144 11.31 -31.13 33.56
CA VAL A 144 11.89 -30.69 34.84
C VAL A 144 10.95 -31.00 36.01
N GLY A 145 9.65 -30.77 35.86
CA GLY A 145 8.65 -31.13 36.88
C GLY A 145 8.60 -32.63 37.16
N ASP A 146 8.61 -33.45 36.10
CA ASP A 146 8.62 -34.91 36.21
C ASP A 146 9.92 -35.43 36.86
N SER A 147 11.06 -34.78 36.60
CA SER A 147 12.36 -35.14 37.19
C SER A 147 12.44 -34.79 38.68
N GLN A 148 11.83 -33.67 39.12
CA GLN A 148 11.79 -33.27 40.52
C GLN A 148 10.84 -34.15 41.34
N ALA A 149 9.72 -34.59 40.76
CA ALA A 149 8.78 -35.52 41.40
C ALA A 149 9.42 -36.91 41.66
N ALA A 150 10.26 -37.39 40.74
CA ALA A 150 10.96 -38.67 40.90
C ALA A 150 12.08 -38.63 41.96
N GLY A 151 12.73 -37.48 42.17
CA GLY A 151 13.82 -37.32 43.14
C GLY A 151 13.42 -37.19 44.61
N HIS A 152 12.13 -37.03 44.93
CA HIS A 152 11.61 -36.95 46.30
C HIS A 152 10.92 -38.24 46.79
N ALA A 153 10.88 -39.28 45.96
CA ALA A 153 10.28 -40.57 46.29
C ALA A 153 11.29 -41.61 46.86
N HIS A 154 12.52 -41.19 47.16
CA HIS A 154 13.59 -42.01 47.74
C HIS A 154 14.11 -41.40 49.03
#